data_AF-A0A1Q6T2M1-F1
#
_entry.id   AF-A0A1Q6T2M1-F1
#
_cell.length_a   1.000
_cell.length_b   1.000
_cell.length_c   1.000
_cell.angle_alpha   90.00
_cell.angle_beta   90.00
_cell.angle_gamma   90.00
#
_symmetry.space_group_name_H-M   'P 1'
#
loop_
_entity.id
_entity.type
_entity.pdbx_description
1 polymer ?
#
loop_
_entity_poly.entity_id
_entity_poly.type
_entity_poly.pdbx_seq_one_letter_code
_entity_poly.pdbx_strand_id
1 'polypeptide(L)'
;MTKIIVEIFDKKLNEHLNCIVRQNRMIAIREFEDICKDANSIIAKHPEDYKLIQLGVIDGEKGIIDNTIVDIMEAKDAIGINFENENHTN
;
A
#
# COMPACT_ATOMS: atom_id res chain seq x y z
N MET A 1 -7.83 -12.22 17.77
CA MET A 1 -8.28 -11.20 16.79
C MET A 1 -7.09 -10.88 15.92
N THR A 2 -7.24 -11.06 14.61
CA THR A 2 -6.13 -10.93 13.66
C THR A 2 -5.93 -9.49 13.21
N LYS A 3 -4.68 -9.09 13.04
CA LYS A 3 -4.24 -7.83 12.43
C LYS A 3 -3.28 -8.14 11.30
N ILE A 4 -3.02 -7.16 10.46
CA ILE A 4 -2.03 -7.26 9.38
C ILE A 4 -0.83 -6.37 9.68
N ILE A 5 0.34 -6.82 9.25
CA ILE A 5 1.56 -6.01 9.19
C ILE A 5 1.68 -5.54 7.76
N VAL A 6 1.72 -4.23 7.57
CA VAL A 6 1.89 -3.61 6.25
C VAL A 6 3.01 -2.59 6.31
N GLU A 7 3.55 -2.27 5.15
CA GLU A 7 4.55 -1.23 4.99
C GLU A 7 4.44 -0.62 3.60
N ILE A 8 5.11 0.52 3.43
CA ILE A 8 5.34 1.10 2.12
C ILE A 8 6.73 0.66 1.66
N PHE A 9 6.80 0.13 0.46
CA PHE A 9 8.05 -0.31 -0.15
C PHE A 9 8.49 0.71 -1.20
N ASP A 10 9.72 1.21 -1.08
CA ASP A 10 10.37 2.05 -2.09
C ASP A 10 11.05 1.13 -3.11
N LYS A 11 10.47 1.04 -4.30
CA LYS A 11 10.97 0.19 -5.39
C LYS A 11 12.24 0.73 -6.04
N LYS A 12 12.46 2.04 -5.99
CA LYS A 12 13.62 2.67 -6.61
C LYS A 12 14.87 2.46 -5.78
N LEU A 13 14.74 2.53 -4.46
CA LEU A 13 15.80 2.21 -3.52
C LEU A 13 15.85 0.74 -3.12
N ASN A 14 14.81 -0.03 -3.47
CA ASN A 14 14.61 -1.41 -3.05
C ASN A 14 14.67 -1.53 -1.51
N GLU A 15 13.94 -0.65 -0.83
CA GLU A 15 13.99 -0.46 0.61
C GLU A 15 12.61 -0.55 1.25
N HIS A 16 12.58 -1.18 2.43
CA HIS A 16 11.41 -1.32 3.28
C HIS A 16 11.29 -0.09 4.19
N LEU A 17 10.20 0.67 4.07
CA LEU A 17 9.92 1.76 5.01
C LEU A 17 9.30 1.20 6.30
N ASN A 18 8.91 2.10 7.22
CA ASN A 18 8.38 1.72 8.52
C ASN A 18 7.18 0.78 8.41
N CYS A 19 7.29 -0.37 9.07
CA CYS A 19 6.17 -1.29 9.23
C CYS A 19 5.13 -0.73 10.21
N ILE A 20 3.86 -0.89 9.85
CA ILE A 20 2.71 -0.50 10.66
C ILE A 20 1.75 -1.68 10.79
N VAL A 21 1.09 -1.77 11.95
CA VAL A 21 0.06 -2.79 12.21
C VAL A 21 -1.32 -2.18 12.04
N ARG A 22 -2.20 -2.85 11.29
CA ARG A 22 -3.58 -2.41 11.04
C ARG A 22 -4.58 -3.52 11.27
N GLN A 23 -5.83 -3.15 11.58
CA GLN A 23 -6.87 -4.13 11.87
C GLN A 23 -7.24 -4.97 10.64
N ASN A 24 -7.18 -4.38 9.44
CA ASN A 24 -7.46 -5.06 8.18
C ASN A 24 -6.87 -4.26 7.00
N ARG A 25 -6.93 -4.84 5.80
CA ARG A 25 -6.39 -4.24 4.56
C ARG A 25 -7.09 -2.94 4.18
N MET A 26 -8.40 -2.83 4.41
CA MET A 26 -9.19 -1.68 3.97
C MET A 26 -8.81 -0.40 4.72
N ILE A 27 -8.42 -0.51 6.00
CA ILE A 27 -7.88 0.62 6.76
C ILE A 27 -6.50 1.00 6.22
N ALA A 28 -5.62 0.02 5.97
CA ALA A 28 -4.30 0.28 5.41
C ALA A 28 -4.35 0.94 4.03
N ILE A 29 -5.27 0.50 3.17
CA ILE A 29 -5.50 1.09 1.84
C ILE A 29 -5.94 2.55 1.97
N ARG A 30 -6.94 2.85 2.82
CA ARG A 30 -7.41 4.24 2.98
C ARG A 30 -6.31 5.17 3.47
N GLU A 31 -5.56 4.76 4.50
CA GLU A 31 -4.45 5.57 5.00
C GLU A 31 -3.35 5.76 3.95
N PHE A 32 -3.06 4.73 3.16
CA PHE A 32 -2.10 4.83 2.07
C PHE A 32 -2.59 5.77 0.95
N GLU A 33 -3.88 5.70 0.59
CA GLU A 33 -4.49 6.65 -0.34
C GLU A 33 -4.39 8.09 0.15
N ASP A 34 -4.64 8.34 1.44
CA ASP A 34 -4.52 9.67 2.04
C ASP A 34 -3.06 10.19 1.92
N ILE A 35 -2.07 9.33 2.19
CA ILE A 35 -0.64 9.67 2.03
C ILE A 35 -0.28 9.93 0.56
N CYS A 36 -0.82 9.15 -0.37
CA CYS A 36 -0.59 9.32 -1.80
C CYS A 36 -1.21 10.62 -2.34
N LYS A 37 -2.30 11.09 -1.73
CA LYS A 37 -3.01 12.32 -2.13
C LYS A 37 -2.51 13.58 -1.41
N ASP A 38 -1.70 13.44 -0.35
CA ASP A 38 -1.06 14.57 0.31
C ASP A 38 0.09 15.14 -0.55
N ALA A 39 -0.14 16.29 -1.16
CA ALA A 39 0.84 16.97 -2.02
C ALA A 39 2.20 17.27 -1.34
N ASN A 40 2.26 17.26 0.00
CA ASN A 40 3.51 17.45 0.73
C ASN A 40 4.32 16.15 0.87
N SER A 41 3.68 14.99 0.73
CA SER A 41 4.30 13.68 0.81
C SER A 41 5.27 13.45 -0.35
N ILE A 42 6.40 12.79 -0.06
CA ILE A 42 7.33 12.34 -1.11
C ILE A 42 6.69 11.30 -2.04
N ILE A 43 5.73 10.53 -1.51
CA ILE A 43 5.00 9.49 -2.25
C ILE A 43 4.10 10.12 -3.31
N ALA A 44 3.40 11.21 -2.96
CA ALA A 44 2.59 11.96 -3.92
C ALA A 44 3.44 12.58 -5.05
N LYS A 45 4.72 12.90 -4.79
CA LYS A 45 5.65 13.47 -5.76
C LYS A 45 6.26 12.44 -6.70
N HIS A 46 6.37 11.18 -6.27
CA HIS A 46 6.96 10.06 -7.02
C HIS A 46 6.13 8.77 -6.89
N PRO A 47 4.85 8.77 -7.28
CA PRO A 47 3.94 7.64 -7.02
C PRO A 47 4.32 6.34 -7.75
N GLU A 48 5.15 6.41 -8.79
CA GLU A 48 5.70 5.26 -9.48
C GLU A 48 6.74 4.49 -8.66
N ASP A 49 7.36 5.13 -7.67
CA ASP A 49 8.45 4.56 -6.87
C ASP A 49 7.92 3.76 -5.67
N TYR A 50 6.65 3.91 -5.29
CA TYR A 50 6.13 3.35 -4.04
C TYR A 50 4.96 2.39 -4.22
N LYS A 51 4.91 1.36 -3.36
CA LYS A 51 3.75 0.47 -3.23
C LYS A 51 3.47 0.12 -1.77
N LEU A 52 2.21 -0.16 -1.45
CA LEU A 52 1.79 -0.73 -0.18
C LEU A 52 1.85 -2.26 -0.28
N ILE A 53 2.53 -2.90 0.67
CA ILE A 53 2.61 -4.36 0.77
C ILE A 53 2.19 -4.83 2.16
N GLN A 54 1.64 -6.04 2.23
CA GLN A 54 1.44 -6.77 3.48
C GLN A 54 2.61 -7.73 3.68
N LEU A 55 3.19 -7.73 4.87
CA LEU A 55 4.27 -8.65 5.26
C LEU A 55 3.76 -9.89 5.98
N GLY A 56 2.55 -9.82 6.55
CA GLY A 56 1.98 -10.96 7.26
C GLY A 56 0.70 -10.65 8.03
N VAL A 57 0.22 -11.68 8.72
CA VAL A 57 -0.93 -11.64 9.63
C VAL A 57 -0.46 -12.02 11.02
N ILE A 58 -0.81 -11.19 11.99
CA ILE A 58 -0.57 -11.43 13.41
C ILE A 58 -1.89 -11.73 14.11
N ASP A 59 -1.92 -12.80 14.90
CA ASP A 59 -2.97 -13.05 15.87
C ASP A 59 -2.46 -12.70 17.27
N GLY A 60 -3.31 -12.03 18.05
CA GLY A 60 -2.94 -11.52 19.38
C GLY A 60 -2.51 -12.60 20.38
N GLU A 61 -2.91 -13.85 20.22
CA GLU A 61 -2.56 -14.95 21.12
C GLU A 61 -1.46 -15.85 20.53
N LYS A 62 -1.42 -16.00 19.20
CA LYS A 62 -0.52 -16.93 18.51
C LYS A 62 0.72 -16.28 17.90
N GLY A 63 0.80 -14.95 17.87
CA GLY A 63 1.88 -14.23 17.19
C GLY A 63 1.67 -14.21 15.67
N ILE A 64 2.76 -14.25 14.90
CA ILE A 64 2.68 -14.24 13.43
C ILE A 64 2.17 -15.60 12.95
N ILE A 65 0.99 -15.60 12.31
CA ILE A 65 0.33 -16.81 11.82
C ILE A 65 0.43 -16.97 10.29
N ASP A 66 0.82 -15.91 9.59
CA ASP A 66 1.11 -15.90 8.16
C ASP A 66 2.20 -14.85 7.89
N ASN A 67 3.21 -15.22 7.11
CA ASN A 67 4.34 -14.38 6.71
C ASN A 67 4.42 -14.20 5.18
N THR A 68 3.33 -14.49 4.47
CA THR A 68 3.24 -14.31 3.03
C THR A 68 3.23 -12.83 2.68
N ILE A 69 4.19 -12.42 1.85
CA ILE A 69 4.24 -11.06 1.32
C ILE A 69 3.21 -10.92 0.19
N VAL A 70 2.36 -9.90 0.30
CA VAL A 70 1.30 -9.63 -0.69
C VAL A 70 1.38 -8.17 -1.10
N ASP A 71 1.52 -7.92 -2.39
CA ASP A 71 1.36 -6.58 -2.97
C ASP A 71 -0.11 -6.17 -2.86
N ILE A 72 -0.38 -5.04 -2.19
CA ILE A 72 -1.74 -4.55 -1.97
C ILE A 72 -2.11 -3.52 -3.04
N MET A 73 -1.27 -2.49 -3.24
CA MET A 73 -1.61 -1.34 -4.07
C MET A 73 -0.35 -0.58 -4.49
N GLU A 74 -0.28 -0.15 -5.75
CA GLU A 74 0.72 0.80 -6.23
C GLU A 74 0.28 2.24 -5.89
N ALA A 75 1.21 3.12 -5.51
CA ALA A 75 0.85 4.52 -5.19
C ALA A 75 0.25 5.26 -6.39
N LYS A 76 0.69 4.98 -7.61
CA LYS A 76 0.08 5.53 -8.85
C LYS A 76 -1.40 5.18 -9.02
N ASP A 77 -1.82 4.00 -8.55
CA ASP A 77 -3.21 3.54 -8.65
C ASP A 77 -4.08 4.26 -7.61
N ALA A 78 -3.49 4.62 -6.46
CA ALA A 78 -4.15 5.34 -5.37
C ALA A 78 -4.50 6.80 -5.70
N ILE A 79 -3.68 7.46 -6.53
CA ILE A 79 -3.87 8.87 -6.94
C ILE A 79 -4.89 9.01 -8.08
N GLY A 80 -5.18 7.91 -8.79
CA GLY A 80 -6.09 7.95 -9.93
C GLY A 80 -5.48 8.73 -11.09
N ILE A 81 -4.45 8.16 -11.72
CA ILE A 81 -4.45 8.24 -13.19
C ILE A 81 -5.57 7.29 -13.61
N ASN A 82 -6.79 7.82 -13.71
CA ASN A 82 -7.80 7.17 -14.54
C ASN A 82 -7.17 7.08 -15.93
N PHE A 83 -6.65 5.91 -16.31
CA PHE A 83 -6.66 5.55 -17.71
C PHE A 83 -8.14 5.39 -18.06
N GLU A 84 -8.80 6.52 -18.34
CA GLU A 84 -10.04 6.50 -19.08
C GLU A 84 -9.77 5.66 -20.32
N ASN A 85 -10.61 4.66 -20.52
CA ASN A 85 -10.61 3.86 -21.73
C ASN A 85 -10.90 4.80 -22.91
N GLU A 86 -9.86 5.41 -23.48
CA GLU A 86 -9.87 5.87 -24.87
C GLU A 86 -9.91 4.64 -25.77
N ASN A 87 -11.07 3.99 -25.87
CA ASN A 87 -11.39 3.05 -26.93
C ASN A 87 -12.91 2.85 -27.00
N HIS A 88 -13.64 3.93 -27.28
CA HIS A 88 -14.88 3.83 -28.05
C HIS A 88 -15.06 5.07 -28.91
N THR A 89 -14.31 5.11 -30.01
CA THR A 89 -14.69 5.84 -31.22
C THR A 89 -14.50 4.91 -32.41
N ASN A 90 -15.60 4.26 -32.79
CA ASN A 90 -16.09 4.01 -34.15
C ASN A 90 -17.06 2.82 -34.17
#